data_AF-A0A2V7FIC6-F1
#
_entry.id   AF-A0A2V7FIC6-F1
#
_cell.length_a   1.000
_cell.length_b   1.000
_cell.length_c   1.000
_cell.angle_alpha   90.00
_cell.angle_beta   90.00
_cell.angle_gamma   90.00
#
_symmetry.space_group_name_H-M   'P 1'
#
loop_
_entity.id
_entity.type
_entity.pdbx_description
1 polymer ?
#
loop_
_entity_poly.entity_id
_entity_poly.type
_entity_poly.pdbx_seq_one_letter_code
_entity_poly.pdbx_strand_id
1 'polypeptide(L)'
;MTQFAKENIILEVLGTYVTVPRKAVELVGTPPRRWTVVPRPPGYTWLPESWGQHYGVCPGCHHRAPLLTIPQLLRCPRCSEAFPVAWDESYLRK
;
A
#
# COMPACT_ATOMS: atom_id res chain seq x y z
N MET A 1 -32.77 3.89 1.16
CA MET A 1 -32.08 4.01 -0.13
C MET A 1 -31.14 2.84 -0.26
N THR A 2 -31.27 2.11 -1.36
CA THR A 2 -30.80 0.74 -1.63
C THR A 2 -29.28 0.58 -1.61
N GLN A 3 -28.77 -0.47 -0.95
CA GLN A 3 -27.43 -0.95 -1.24
C GLN A 3 -27.32 -2.47 -1.11
N PHE A 4 -27.53 -3.17 -2.22
CA PHE A 4 -26.98 -4.50 -2.40
C PHE A 4 -25.48 -4.32 -2.63
N ALA A 5 -24.67 -4.37 -1.58
CA ALA A 5 -23.24 -4.51 -1.76
C ALA A 5 -23.00 -5.91 -2.32
N LYS A 6 -22.61 -6.03 -3.61
CA LYS A 6 -22.08 -7.28 -4.13
C LYS A 6 -20.97 -7.75 -3.19
N GLU A 7 -20.97 -9.03 -2.85
CA GLU A 7 -19.96 -9.64 -1.96
C GLU A 7 -18.54 -9.49 -2.50
N ASN A 8 -18.40 -9.24 -3.81
CA ASN A 8 -17.15 -9.07 -4.52
C ASN A 8 -17.11 -7.75 -5.31
N ILE A 9 -15.90 -7.19 -5.44
CA ILE A 9 -15.54 -6.08 -6.33
C ILE A 9 -14.56 -6.59 -7.37
N ILE A 10 -14.63 -6.05 -8.59
CA ILE A 10 -13.64 -6.26 -9.65
C ILE A 10 -12.70 -5.05 -9.65
N LEU A 11 -11.40 -5.31 -9.53
CA LEU A 11 -10.34 -4.31 -9.62
C LEU A 11 -9.55 -4.54 -10.91
N GLU A 12 -9.26 -3.49 -11.66
CA GLU A 12 -8.28 -3.55 -12.74
C GLU A 12 -6.89 -3.23 -12.18
N VAL A 13 -5.96 -4.18 -12.29
CA VAL A 13 -4.58 -4.07 -11.80
C VAL A 13 -3.65 -4.35 -12.96
N LEU A 14 -2.96 -3.31 -13.46
CA LEU A 14 -2.02 -3.42 -14.57
C LEU A 14 -2.63 -4.13 -15.81
N GLY A 15 -3.87 -3.80 -16.16
CA GLY A 15 -4.60 -4.40 -17.29
C GLY A 15 -5.17 -5.79 -17.02
N THR A 16 -5.05 -6.32 -15.80
CA THR A 16 -5.66 -7.59 -15.38
C THR A 16 -6.83 -7.33 -14.44
N TYR A 17 -7.98 -7.94 -14.72
CA TYR A 17 -9.13 -7.87 -13.83
C TYR A 17 -9.02 -8.91 -12.71
N VAL A 18 -9.05 -8.45 -11.46
CA VAL A 18 -8.96 -9.27 -10.24
C VAL A 18 -10.26 -9.12 -9.45
N THR A 19 -10.90 -10.24 -9.12
CA THR A 19 -12.08 -10.25 -8.25
C THR A 19 -11.65 -10.43 -6.80
N VAL A 20 -12.07 -9.52 -5.93
CA VAL A 20 -11.75 -9.55 -4.49
C VAL A 20 -13.01 -9.38 -3.63
N PRO A 21 -13.03 -9.91 -2.40
CA PRO A 21 -14.13 -9.66 -1.48
C PRO A 21 -14.30 -8.17 -1.21
N ARG A 22 -15.55 -7.68 -1.23
CA ARG A 22 -15.88 -6.28 -0.94
C ARG A 22 -15.30 -5.80 0.38
N LYS A 23 -15.28 -6.68 1.39
CA LYS A 23 -14.73 -6.42 2.74
C LYS A 23 -13.21 -6.23 2.79
N ALA A 24 -12.50 -6.61 1.73
CA ALA A 24 -11.05 -6.44 1.62
C ALA A 24 -10.65 -5.11 0.95
N VAL A 25 -11.62 -4.32 0.48
CA VAL A 25 -11.38 -3.08 -0.26
C VAL A 25 -11.96 -1.89 0.51
N GLU A 26 -11.12 -0.88 0.71
CA GLU A 26 -11.54 0.44 1.16
C GLU A 26 -11.44 1.41 -0.02
N LEU A 27 -12.49 2.21 -0.24
CA LEU A 27 -12.49 3.26 -1.25
C LEU A 27 -12.25 4.59 -0.57
N VAL A 28 -11.13 5.23 -0.89
CA VAL A 28 -10.72 6.52 -0.31
C VAL A 28 -10.84 7.60 -1.39
N GLY A 29 -11.52 8.70 -1.07
CA GLY A 29 -11.80 9.77 -2.05
C GLY A 29 -10.60 10.67 -2.36
N THR A 30 -9.52 10.56 -1.59
CA THR A 30 -8.30 11.37 -1.78
C THR A 30 -7.08 10.47 -1.88
N PRO A 31 -6.13 10.76 -2.78
CA PRO A 31 -4.85 10.04 -2.83
C PRO A 31 -4.12 10.08 -1.49
N PRO A 32 -3.35 9.01 -1.15
CA PRO A 32 -2.51 9.00 0.05
C PRO A 32 -1.54 10.19 0.06
N ARG A 33 -1.38 10.83 1.23
CA ARG A 33 -0.40 11.92 1.45
C ARG A 33 0.81 11.51 2.28
N ARG A 34 0.80 10.24 2.72
CA ARG A 34 1.85 9.60 3.52
C ARG A 34 2.36 8.40 2.74
N TRP A 35 3.57 7.95 3.05
CA TRP A 35 4.06 6.67 2.56
C TRP A 35 3.12 5.55 3.01
N THR A 36 2.57 4.82 2.03
CA THR A 36 1.82 3.59 2.29
C THR A 36 2.81 2.51 2.69
N VAL A 37 2.64 1.94 3.89
CA VAL A 37 3.42 0.79 4.35
C VAL A 37 2.76 -0.47 3.83
N VAL A 38 3.52 -1.33 3.17
CA VAL A 38 3.05 -2.62 2.66
C VAL A 38 3.81 -3.74 3.35
N PRO A 39 3.13 -4.59 4.15
CA PRO A 39 3.72 -5.81 4.69
C PRO A 39 4.13 -6.76 3.57
N ARG A 40 5.25 -7.46 3.75
CA ARG A 40 5.68 -8.51 2.86
C ARG A 40 4.72 -9.71 2.99
N PRO A 41 4.02 -10.11 1.93
CA PRO A 41 3.17 -11.30 2.00
C PRO A 41 4.04 -12.56 2.19
N PRO A 42 3.61 -13.56 2.99
CA PRO A 42 4.33 -14.81 3.15
C PRO A 42 4.53 -15.52 1.80
N GLY A 43 5.72 -16.07 1.56
CA GLY A 43 6.02 -16.87 0.36
C GLY A 43 6.22 -16.08 -0.94
N TYR A 44 6.16 -14.74 -0.92
CA TYR A 44 6.40 -13.93 -2.10
C TYR A 44 7.90 -13.62 -2.30
N THR A 45 8.47 -14.19 -3.35
CA THR A 45 9.92 -14.16 -3.68
C THR A 45 10.33 -13.01 -4.62
N TRP A 46 9.37 -12.35 -5.27
CA TRP A 46 9.61 -11.23 -6.20
C TRP A 46 10.17 -9.95 -5.57
N LEU A 47 10.13 -9.81 -4.24
CA LEU A 47 10.74 -8.68 -3.53
C LEU A 47 12.15 -9.05 -3.05
N PRO A 48 13.16 -8.17 -3.25
CA PRO A 48 14.50 -8.41 -2.74
C PRO A 48 14.49 -8.67 -1.23
N GLU A 49 15.24 -9.67 -0.78
CA GLU A 49 15.36 -9.98 0.65
C GLU A 49 15.89 -8.80 1.47
N SER A 50 16.76 -8.00 0.85
CA SER A 50 17.32 -6.78 1.44
C SER A 50 16.29 -5.72 1.83
N TRP A 51 15.03 -5.82 1.41
CA TRP A 51 13.98 -4.87 1.75
C TRP A 51 13.31 -5.16 3.10
N GLY A 52 13.60 -6.31 3.71
CA GLY A 52 13.06 -6.68 5.02
C GLY A 52 11.57 -7.07 4.97
N GLN A 53 10.86 -6.77 6.06
CA GLN A 53 9.46 -7.21 6.28
C GLN A 53 8.42 -6.22 5.73
N HIS A 54 8.81 -4.98 5.46
CA HIS A 54 7.92 -3.94 4.98
C HIS A 54 8.62 -3.12 3.90
N TYR A 55 7.83 -2.60 2.96
CA TYR A 55 8.30 -1.57 2.04
C TYR A 55 7.30 -0.43 1.99
N GLY A 56 7.78 0.74 1.60
CA GLY A 56 6.99 1.95 1.45
C GLY A 56 6.66 2.22 -0.01
N VAL A 57 5.46 2.75 -0.27
CA VAL A 57 5.07 3.34 -1.56
C VAL A 57 4.97 4.85 -1.43
N CYS A 58 5.74 5.59 -2.24
CA CYS A 58 5.77 7.05 -2.19
C CYS A 58 4.43 7.65 -2.64
N PRO A 59 3.83 8.58 -1.88
CA PRO A 59 2.56 9.20 -2.26
C PRO A 59 2.68 10.14 -3.47
N GLY A 60 3.87 10.69 -3.73
CA GLY A 60 4.07 11.64 -4.83
C GLY A 60 4.36 10.99 -6.19
N CYS A 61 5.09 9.87 -6.23
CA CYS A 61 5.55 9.26 -7.48
C CYS A 61 5.40 7.73 -7.56
N HIS A 62 4.73 7.12 -6.58
CA HIS A 62 4.48 5.68 -6.47
C HIS A 62 5.74 4.79 -6.46
N HIS A 63 6.92 5.39 -6.28
CA HIS A 63 8.16 4.64 -6.16
C HIS A 63 8.14 3.79 -4.89
N ARG A 64 8.60 2.54 -5.01
CA ARG A 64 8.70 1.61 -3.90
C ARG A 64 10.10 1.69 -3.30
N ALA A 65 10.21 1.78 -1.99
CA ALA A 65 11.48 1.86 -1.27
C ALA A 65 11.47 0.96 -0.03
N PRO A 66 12.62 0.40 0.38
CA PRO A 66 12.70 -0.42 1.59
C PRO A 66 12.42 0.39 2.86
N LEU A 67 11.75 -0.22 3.84
CA LEU A 67 11.56 0.33 5.18
C LEU A 67 12.36 -0.52 6.19
N LEU A 68 13.68 -0.31 6.21
CA LEU A 68 14.61 -1.08 7.05
C LEU A 68 14.53 -0.72 8.54
N THR A 69 13.93 0.42 8.84
CA THR A 69 13.64 0.91 10.20
C THR A 69 12.16 1.34 10.25
N ILE A 70 11.76 2.00 11.34
CA ILE A 70 10.40 2.55 11.50
C ILE A 70 10.48 4.09 11.44
N PRO A 71 10.84 4.71 10.29
CA PRO A 71 10.95 6.15 10.19
C PRO A 71 9.58 6.81 10.25
N GLN A 72 9.47 7.94 10.94
CA GLN A 72 8.24 8.76 10.91
C GLN A 72 8.16 9.64 9.66
N LEU A 73 9.30 9.97 9.05
CA LEU A 73 9.44 10.78 7.83
C LEU A 73 10.45 10.11 6.90
N LEU A 74 10.12 10.00 5.61
CA LEU A 74 10.99 9.38 4.61
C LEU A 74 11.07 10.23 3.34
N ARG A 75 12.31 10.48 2.89
CA ARG A 75 12.59 11.14 1.61
C ARG A 75 12.58 10.11 0.48
N CYS A 76 11.86 10.42 -0.60
CA CYS A 76 11.80 9.55 -1.77
C CYS A 76 13.11 9.63 -2.57
N PRO A 77 13.77 8.50 -2.89
CA PRO A 77 14.97 8.51 -3.72
C PRO A 77 14.67 8.86 -5.19
N ARG A 78 13.40 8.81 -5.63
CA ARG A 78 12.99 9.11 -7.00
C ARG A 78 12.56 10.56 -7.22
N CYS A 79 11.63 11.06 -6.41
CA CYS A 79 11.14 12.44 -6.57
C CYS A 79 11.75 13.44 -5.57
N SER A 80 12.65 12.98 -4.70
CA SER A 80 13.35 13.78 -3.69
C SER A 80 12.49 14.45 -2.62
N GLU A 81 11.16 14.39 -2.71
CA GLU A 81 10.23 14.91 -1.70
C GLU A 81 10.19 14.05 -0.43
N ALA A 82 9.93 14.68 0.71
CA ALA A 82 9.82 14.01 2.01
C ALA A 82 8.37 13.98 2.49
N PHE A 83 7.91 12.80 2.92
CA PHE A 83 6.54 12.59 3.40
C PHE A 83 6.53 11.79 4.70
N PRO A 84 5.53 11.97 5.57
CA PRO A 84 5.34 11.12 6.73
C PRO A 84 5.06 9.67 6.33
N VAL A 85 5.29 8.72 7.24
CA VAL A 85 5.04 7.29 7.02
C VAL A 85 3.85 6.81 7.84
N ALA A 86 2.92 6.09 7.20
CA ALA A 86 1.64 5.71 7.77
C ALA A 86 1.71 4.38 8.54
N TRP A 87 2.45 4.36 9.65
CA TRP A 87 2.57 3.17 10.52
C TRP A 87 1.31 2.87 11.36
N ASP A 88 0.39 3.82 11.42
CA ASP A 88 -0.83 3.79 12.23
C ASP A 88 -2.04 3.16 11.52
N GLU A 89 -1.89 2.81 10.24
CA GLU A 89 -2.95 2.25 9.40
C GLU A 89 -3.53 0.94 9.96
N SER A 90 -4.85 0.81 9.92
CA SER A 90 -5.58 -0.29 10.57
C SER A 90 -5.22 -1.67 10.01
N TYR A 91 -4.87 -1.74 8.72
CA TYR A 91 -4.53 -2.99 8.05
C TYR A 91 -3.16 -3.56 8.48
N LEU A 92 -2.31 -2.77 9.15
CA LEU A 92 -1.01 -3.23 9.68
C LEU A 92 -1.12 -3.96 11.01
N ARG A 93 -2.28 -3.90 11.68
CA ARG A 93 -2.49 -4.47 13.02
C ARG A 93 -2.99 -5.93 12.98
N LYS A 94 -3.06 -6.54 11.80
CA LYS A 94 -3.63 -7.87 11.57
C LYS A 94 -2.55 -8.94 11.49
#